data_AF-A0A086AFP8-F1
#
_entry.id   AF-A0A086AFP8-F1
#
_cell.length_a   1.000
_cell.length_b   1.000
_cell.length_c   1.000
_cell.angle_alpha   90.00
_cell.angle_beta   90.00
_cell.angle_gamma   90.00
#
_symmetry.space_group_name_H-M   'P 1'
#
loop_
_entity.id
_entity.type
_entity.pdbx_description
1 polymer ?
#
loop_
_entity_poly.entity_id
_entity_poly.type
_entity_poly.pdbx_seq_one_letter_code
_entity_poly.pdbx_strand_id
1 'polypeptide(L)'
;MKMAKLKNRVLTFLLGFCSLLYSSQSKLNLIIVIDDNIITDRLSMSFIEERQNNTVLDFTYTTGKEIHLDKKFDASDKLILKFKYSNYIDKDYNYNINIIGGLLIDTPYLIVRIYNLDKKKYKKKYCHSKEDYVVELQNSTLYGQIPICK
;
A
#
# COMPACT_ATOMS: atom_id res chain seq x y z
N MET A 1 -43.31 37.80 -14.48
CA MET A 1 -41.90 37.31 -14.41
C MET A 1 -41.54 36.87 -12.98
N LYS A 2 -41.87 35.64 -12.56
CA LYS A 2 -41.43 35.09 -11.25
C LYS A 2 -40.95 33.63 -11.29
N MET A 3 -40.88 33.00 -12.48
CA MET A 3 -40.48 31.59 -12.61
C MET A 3 -38.98 31.35 -12.84
N ALA A 4 -38.20 32.37 -13.21
CA ALA A 4 -36.77 32.21 -13.48
C ALA A 4 -35.92 32.02 -12.19
N LYS A 5 -36.35 32.57 -11.04
CA LYS A 5 -35.59 32.50 -9.78
C LYS A 5 -35.69 31.14 -9.08
N LEU A 6 -36.74 30.36 -9.35
CA LEU A 6 -36.94 29.04 -8.74
C LEU A 6 -36.04 27.97 -9.38
N LYS A 7 -35.87 28.02 -10.72
CA LYS A 7 -34.98 27.09 -11.45
C LYS A 7 -33.52 27.18 -11.02
N ASN A 8 -33.04 28.38 -10.68
CA ASN A 8 -31.64 28.58 -10.29
C ASN A 8 -31.33 27.99 -8.90
N ARG A 9 -32.28 28.05 -7.95
CA ARG A 9 -32.10 27.50 -6.59
C ARG A 9 -32.07 25.98 -6.54
N VAL A 10 -32.84 25.30 -7.40
CA VAL A 10 -32.85 23.84 -7.50
C VAL A 10 -31.52 23.31 -8.04
N LEU A 11 -30.94 23.99 -9.04
CA LEU A 11 -29.64 23.62 -9.62
C LEU A 11 -28.50 23.74 -8.61
N THR A 12 -28.50 24.80 -7.77
CA THR A 12 -27.50 24.98 -6.71
C THR A 12 -27.61 23.90 -5.62
N PHE A 13 -28.84 23.49 -5.28
CA PHE A 13 -29.07 22.43 -4.31
C PHE A 13 -28.64 21.05 -4.84
N LEU A 14 -28.84 20.80 -6.14
CA LEU A 14 -28.42 19.55 -6.80
C LEU A 14 -26.89 19.43 -6.88
N LEU A 15 -26.18 20.51 -7.24
CA LEU A 15 -24.71 20.55 -7.29
C LEU A 15 -24.08 20.38 -5.90
N GLY A 16 -24.71 20.93 -4.85
CA GLY A 16 -24.26 20.74 -3.46
C GLY A 16 -24.51 19.32 -2.91
N PHE A 17 -25.49 18.58 -3.45
CA PHE A 17 -25.76 17.21 -3.04
C PHE A 17 -24.82 16.19 -3.71
N CYS A 18 -24.40 16.46 -4.96
CA CYS A 18 -23.45 15.60 -5.67
C CYS A 18 -22.05 15.59 -5.05
N SER A 19 -21.59 16.69 -4.46
CA SER A 19 -20.28 16.73 -3.78
C SER A 19 -20.26 15.96 -2.47
N LEU A 20 -21.40 15.78 -1.80
CA LEU A 20 -21.52 15.00 -0.56
C LEU A 20 -21.51 13.47 -0.80
N LEU A 21 -21.81 13.03 -2.03
CA LEU A 21 -21.82 11.61 -2.41
C LEU A 21 -20.50 11.11 -2.99
N TYR A 22 -19.49 11.98 -3.12
CA TYR A 22 -18.13 11.55 -3.41
C TYR A 22 -17.53 10.87 -2.17
N SER A 23 -17.94 9.62 -1.96
CA SER A 23 -17.24 8.68 -1.08
C SER A 23 -15.81 8.59 -1.57
N SER A 24 -14.87 9.11 -0.77
CA SER A 24 -13.44 9.08 -1.03
C SER A 24 -12.91 7.65 -0.81
N GLN A 25 -13.33 6.70 -1.65
CA GLN A 25 -12.62 5.42 -1.73
C GLN A 25 -11.26 5.68 -2.36
N SER A 26 -10.21 5.60 -1.56
CA SER A 26 -8.85 5.67 -2.07
C SER A 26 -8.54 4.34 -2.76
N LYS A 27 -8.07 4.45 -4.00
CA LYS A 27 -7.57 3.33 -4.78
C LYS A 27 -6.06 3.35 -4.74
N LEU A 28 -5.48 2.18 -4.49
CA LEU A 28 -4.04 2.02 -4.41
C LEU A 28 -3.59 0.92 -5.36
N ASN A 29 -2.63 1.21 -6.24
CA ASN A 29 -1.91 0.17 -6.96
C ASN A 29 -0.67 -0.26 -6.17
N LEU A 30 -0.72 -1.43 -5.54
CA LEU A 30 0.41 -2.00 -4.84
C LEU A 30 1.32 -2.71 -5.85
N ILE A 31 2.63 -2.48 -5.76
CA ILE A 31 3.64 -3.13 -6.61
C ILE A 31 4.66 -3.77 -5.69
N ILE A 32 4.75 -5.09 -5.72
CA ILE A 32 5.72 -5.86 -4.92
C ILE A 32 6.91 -6.23 -5.79
N VAL A 33 8.12 -5.89 -5.31
CA VAL A 33 9.38 -6.29 -5.93
C VAL A 33 10.17 -7.10 -4.90
N ILE A 34 10.54 -8.33 -5.24
CA ILE A 34 11.38 -9.17 -4.38
C ILE A 34 12.66 -9.49 -5.14
N ASP A 35 13.81 -9.16 -4.54
CA ASP A 35 15.13 -9.46 -5.10
C ASP A 35 15.27 -9.00 -6.56
N ASP A 36 14.95 -7.73 -6.80
CA ASP A 36 14.96 -7.06 -8.11
C ASP A 36 13.91 -7.57 -9.13
N ASN A 37 13.01 -8.49 -8.75
CA ASN A 37 11.95 -9.01 -9.63
C ASN A 37 10.57 -8.51 -9.21
N ILE A 38 9.79 -8.00 -10.17
CA ILE A 38 8.38 -7.65 -9.93
C ILE A 38 7.59 -8.96 -9.76
N ILE A 39 6.90 -9.08 -8.63
CA ILE A 39 6.08 -10.25 -8.36
C ILE A 39 4.76 -10.12 -9.09
N THR A 40 4.54 -11.01 -10.06
CA THR A 40 3.33 -11.09 -10.90
C THR A 40 2.35 -12.16 -10.46
N ASP A 41 2.81 -13.10 -9.63
CA ASP A 41 1.98 -14.17 -9.09
C ASP A 41 0.89 -13.64 -8.14
N ARG A 42 -0.16 -14.45 -8.02
CA ARG A 42 -1.28 -14.17 -7.15
C ARG A 42 -0.90 -14.44 -5.69
N LEU A 43 -1.00 -13.44 -4.83
CA LEU A 43 -0.65 -13.56 -3.40
C LEU A 43 -1.84 -13.20 -2.51
N SER A 44 -2.07 -13.98 -1.47
CA SER A 44 -2.99 -13.61 -0.38
C SER A 44 -2.27 -12.66 0.57
N MET A 45 -2.80 -11.45 0.71
CA MET A 45 -2.20 -10.39 1.51
C MET A 45 -3.20 -9.83 2.52
N SER A 46 -2.67 -9.37 3.65
CA SER A 46 -3.45 -8.77 4.72
C SER A 46 -2.77 -7.50 5.21
N PHE A 47 -3.53 -6.43 5.41
CA PHE A 47 -3.13 -5.33 6.29
C PHE A 47 -3.67 -5.61 7.69
N ILE A 48 -2.80 -5.53 8.69
CA ILE A 48 -3.10 -5.75 10.11
C ILE A 48 -2.77 -4.48 10.89
N GLU A 49 -3.64 -4.06 11.79
CA GLU A 49 -3.37 -2.92 12.68
C GLU A 49 -2.40 -3.35 13.79
N GLU A 50 -1.23 -2.69 13.91
CA GLU A 50 -0.15 -3.12 14.81
C GLU A 50 -0.58 -3.18 16.28
N ARG A 51 -1.39 -2.21 16.75
CA ARG A 51 -1.79 -2.10 18.17
C ARG A 51 -2.78 -3.16 18.60
N GLN A 52 -3.71 -3.51 17.72
CA GLN A 52 -4.82 -4.41 18.03
C GLN A 52 -4.60 -5.82 17.49
N ASN A 53 -3.60 -6.01 16.62
CA ASN A 53 -3.38 -7.22 15.84
C ASN A 53 -4.65 -7.69 15.11
N ASN A 54 -5.51 -6.73 14.75
CA ASN A 54 -6.75 -6.98 14.02
C ASN A 54 -6.48 -6.83 12.53
N THR A 55 -6.89 -7.82 11.75
CA THR A 55 -6.90 -7.72 10.29
C THR A 55 -7.90 -6.64 9.89
N VAL A 56 -7.42 -5.62 9.20
CA VAL A 56 -8.22 -4.48 8.75
C VAL A 56 -8.59 -4.57 7.28
N LEU A 57 -7.80 -5.30 6.48
CA LEU A 57 -8.09 -5.54 5.08
C LEU A 57 -7.41 -6.84 4.62
N ASP A 58 -8.21 -7.79 4.13
CA ASP A 58 -7.72 -8.97 3.40
C ASP A 58 -8.01 -8.80 1.91
N PHE A 59 -7.01 -9.09 1.08
CA PHE A 59 -7.15 -8.98 -0.36
C PHE A 59 -6.24 -9.97 -1.08
N THR A 60 -6.60 -10.26 -2.32
CA THR A 60 -5.74 -11.02 -3.22
C THR A 60 -5.00 -10.06 -4.15
N TYR A 61 -3.69 -9.98 -3.95
CA TYR A 61 -2.77 -9.23 -4.79
C TYR A 61 -2.55 -9.93 -6.13
N THR A 62 -2.49 -9.11 -7.18
CA THR A 62 -2.01 -9.41 -8.53
C THR A 62 -1.46 -8.11 -9.09
N THR A 63 -0.32 -8.13 -9.79
CA THR A 63 0.28 -6.91 -10.34
C THR A 63 -0.71 -6.14 -11.22
N GLY A 64 -0.74 -4.82 -11.04
CA GLY A 64 -1.57 -3.92 -11.84
C GLY A 64 -3.04 -3.88 -11.41
N LYS A 65 -3.45 -4.69 -10.42
CA LYS A 65 -4.79 -4.63 -9.86
C LYS A 65 -4.87 -3.54 -8.79
N GLU A 66 -5.86 -2.67 -8.92
CA GLU A 66 -6.17 -1.67 -7.90
C GLU A 66 -6.76 -2.34 -6.66
N ILE A 67 -6.25 -1.96 -5.50
CA ILE A 67 -6.79 -2.33 -4.19
C ILE A 67 -7.70 -1.18 -3.74
N HIS A 68 -8.92 -1.52 -3.38
CA HIS A 68 -9.87 -0.58 -2.82
C HIS A 68 -9.67 -0.53 -1.30
N LEU A 69 -9.33 0.65 -0.79
CA LEU A 69 -9.19 0.88 0.63
C LEU A 69 -10.53 1.39 1.16
N ASP A 70 -11.37 0.47 1.64
CA ASP A 70 -12.71 0.78 2.15
C ASP A 70 -12.66 1.47 3.52
N LYS A 71 -11.55 1.31 4.25
CA LYS A 71 -11.27 2.02 5.51
C LYS A 71 -10.41 3.25 5.23
N LYS A 72 -10.80 4.39 5.82
CA LYS A 72 -9.90 5.53 5.95
C LYS A 72 -8.81 5.15 6.94
N PHE A 73 -7.61 4.85 6.44
CA PHE A 73 -6.42 4.76 7.26
C PHE A 73 -6.03 6.16 7.70
N ASP A 74 -5.72 6.33 8.98
CA ASP A 74 -5.18 7.59 9.49
C ASP A 74 -3.68 7.65 9.21
N ALA A 75 -3.16 8.87 9.06
CA ALA A 75 -1.73 9.09 8.84
C ALA A 75 -0.86 8.56 10.00
N SER A 76 -1.43 8.48 11.20
CA SER A 76 -0.79 7.93 12.41
C SER A 76 -0.90 6.41 12.55
N ASP A 77 -1.68 5.75 11.71
CA ASP A 77 -1.87 4.31 11.82
C ASP A 77 -0.57 3.59 11.52
N LYS A 78 -0.26 2.60 12.36
CA LYS A 78 0.82 1.66 12.11
C LYS A 78 0.21 0.35 11.67
N LEU A 79 0.49 -0.01 10.43
CA LEU A 79 -0.06 -1.18 9.77
C LEU A 79 1.06 -2.17 9.47
N ILE A 80 0.73 -3.45 9.46
CA ILE A 80 1.61 -4.52 9.04
C ILE A 80 1.02 -5.12 7.77
N LEU A 81 1.74 -4.98 6.65
CA LEU A 81 1.45 -5.74 5.44
C LEU A 81 2.06 -7.13 5.58
N LYS A 82 1.20 -8.15 5.62
CA LYS A 82 1.56 -9.54 5.83
C LYS A 82 1.22 -10.39 4.62
N PHE A 83 2.17 -11.18 4.16
CA PHE A 83 1.95 -12.17 3.09
C PHE A 83 3.03 -13.24 3.08
N LYS A 84 2.71 -14.35 2.40
CA LYS A 84 3.65 -15.44 2.13
C LYS A 84 4.06 -15.42 0.67
N TYR A 85 5.30 -15.75 0.40
CA TYR A 85 5.83 -15.89 -0.96
C TYR A 85 6.72 -17.13 -1.03
N SER A 86 6.42 -18.02 -1.97
CA SER A 86 7.27 -19.16 -2.27
C SER A 86 7.98 -18.87 -3.59
N ASN A 87 9.31 -18.81 -3.56
CA ASN A 87 10.06 -18.72 -4.80
C ASN A 87 10.10 -20.10 -5.48
N TYR A 88 10.21 -20.16 -6.81
CA TYR A 88 10.29 -21.38 -7.63
C TYR A 88 11.36 -22.43 -7.21
N ILE A 89 12.19 -22.10 -6.22
CA ILE A 89 13.31 -22.89 -5.68
C ILE A 89 12.98 -23.35 -4.22
N ASP A 90 11.69 -23.56 -3.92
CA ASP A 90 11.16 -24.15 -2.66
C ASP A 90 11.51 -23.43 -1.35
N LYS A 91 11.77 -22.12 -1.40
CA LYS A 91 11.93 -21.33 -0.17
C LYS A 91 10.71 -20.46 0.06
N ASP A 92 10.03 -20.74 1.17
CA ASP A 92 8.92 -19.97 1.69
C ASP A 92 9.43 -18.80 2.53
N TYR A 93 8.96 -17.61 2.19
CA TYR A 93 9.20 -16.37 2.91
C TYR A 93 7.89 -15.89 3.54
N ASN A 94 7.96 -15.44 4.79
CA ASN A 94 6.85 -14.81 5.50
C ASN A 94 7.24 -13.36 5.76
N TYR A 95 6.60 -12.43 5.08
CA TYR A 95 6.89 -11.01 5.23
C TYR A 95 5.88 -10.36 6.17
N ASN A 96 6.39 -9.51 7.06
CA ASN A 96 5.64 -8.67 7.98
C ASN A 96 6.22 -7.26 7.89
N ILE A 97 5.63 -6.42 7.06
CA ILE A 97 6.21 -5.13 6.67
C ILE A 97 5.45 -4.01 7.37
N ASN A 98 6.16 -3.24 8.20
CA ASN A 98 5.59 -2.08 8.86
C ASN A 98 5.38 -0.94 7.85
N ILE A 99 4.15 -0.47 7.75
CA ILE A 99 3.70 0.60 6.86
C ILE A 99 2.97 1.63 7.70
N ILE A 100 3.31 2.90 7.49
CA ILE A 100 2.57 4.02 8.08
C ILE A 100 1.34 4.26 7.21
N GLY A 101 0.15 4.35 7.81
CA GLY A 101 -1.13 4.52 7.10
C GLY A 101 -1.12 5.70 6.13
N GLY A 102 -0.41 6.78 6.47
CA GLY A 102 -0.19 7.95 5.59
C GLY A 102 0.45 7.63 4.24
N LEU A 103 1.16 6.50 4.10
CA LEU A 103 1.71 6.03 2.82
C LEU A 103 0.64 5.44 1.88
N LEU A 104 -0.55 5.13 2.39
CA LEU A 104 -1.66 4.53 1.64
C LEU A 104 -2.72 5.58 1.25
N ILE A 105 -2.64 6.79 1.82
CA ILE A 105 -3.60 7.88 1.60
C ILE A 105 -3.18 8.69 0.38
N ASP A 106 -4.15 9.01 -0.48
CA ASP A 106 -4.02 9.92 -1.63
C ASP A 106 -2.82 9.65 -2.56
N THR A 107 -2.35 8.39 -2.61
CA THR A 107 -1.31 7.97 -3.54
C THR A 107 -1.87 7.00 -4.57
N PRO A 108 -1.56 7.17 -5.87
CA PRO A 108 -2.01 6.25 -6.90
C PRO A 108 -1.31 4.88 -6.81
N TYR A 109 -0.12 4.83 -6.21
CA TYR A 109 0.65 3.60 -6.07
C TYR A 109 1.50 3.55 -4.79
N LEU A 110 1.85 2.34 -4.39
CA LEU A 110 2.89 2.06 -3.40
C LEU A 110 3.75 0.92 -3.93
N ILE A 111 5.06 1.16 -4.04
CA ILE A 111 6.06 0.15 -4.38
C ILE A 111 6.71 -0.32 -3.09
N VAL A 112 6.66 -1.62 -2.84
CA VAL A 112 7.32 -2.28 -1.73
C VAL A 112 8.43 -3.15 -2.31
N ARG A 113 9.68 -2.71 -2.16
CA ARG A 113 10.85 -3.49 -2.57
C ARG A 113 11.42 -4.24 -1.39
N ILE A 114 11.61 -5.54 -1.55
CA ILE A 114 12.07 -6.45 -0.51
C ILE A 114 13.35 -7.11 -1.02
N TYR A 115 14.38 -7.11 -0.20
CA TYR A 115 15.66 -7.76 -0.50
C TYR A 115 15.98 -8.77 0.58
N ASN A 116 16.03 -10.05 0.22
CA ASN A 116 16.29 -11.13 1.15
C ASN A 116 17.79 -11.24 1.46
N LEU A 117 18.16 -11.19 2.75
CA LEU A 117 19.57 -11.15 3.17
C LEU A 117 20.23 -12.53 3.28
N ASP A 118 19.51 -13.59 2.97
CA ASP A 118 20.08 -14.90 2.67
C ASP A 118 20.87 -14.89 1.35
N LYS A 119 20.49 -14.03 0.40
CA LYS A 119 21.24 -13.83 -0.85
C LYS A 119 22.47 -12.96 -0.61
N LYS A 120 23.63 -13.51 -0.96
CA LYS A 120 24.96 -12.87 -0.77
C LYS A 120 25.05 -11.45 -1.34
N LYS A 121 24.41 -11.17 -2.48
CA LYS A 121 24.37 -9.83 -3.10
C LYS A 121 23.77 -8.78 -2.14
N TYR A 122 22.61 -9.08 -1.56
CA TYR A 122 21.89 -8.14 -0.68
C TYR A 122 22.49 -8.12 0.72
N LYS A 123 22.95 -9.26 1.25
CA LYS A 123 23.68 -9.31 2.52
C LYS A 123 24.90 -8.37 2.54
N LYS A 124 25.64 -8.31 1.42
CA LYS A 124 26.76 -7.37 1.27
C LYS A 124 26.29 -5.92 1.20
N LYS A 125 25.27 -5.64 0.38
CA LYS A 125 24.73 -4.30 0.17
C LYS A 125 24.14 -3.70 1.46
N TYR A 126 23.52 -4.53 2.31
CA TYR A 126 22.84 -4.12 3.53
C TYR A 126 23.48 -4.76 4.78
N CYS A 127 24.82 -4.70 4.85
CA CYS A 127 25.63 -5.41 5.84
C CYS A 127 25.38 -5.03 7.31
N HIS A 128 24.75 -3.88 7.57
CA HIS A 128 24.40 -3.44 8.92
C HIS A 128 23.03 -3.93 9.41
N SER A 129 22.20 -4.48 8.52
CA SER A 129 20.90 -5.02 8.91
C SER A 129 21.06 -6.32 9.70
N LYS A 130 20.25 -6.47 10.74
CA LYS A 130 20.14 -7.69 11.55
C LYS A 130 18.91 -8.53 11.20
N GLU A 131 18.06 -8.00 10.32
CA GLU A 131 16.81 -8.64 9.88
C GLU A 131 17.09 -9.68 8.79
N ASP A 132 16.13 -10.58 8.53
CA ASP A 132 16.23 -11.58 7.45
C ASP A 132 16.07 -10.96 6.06
N TYR A 133 15.42 -9.80 5.98
CA TYR A 133 15.20 -9.03 4.77
C TYR A 133 15.18 -7.54 5.08
N VAL A 134 15.32 -6.72 4.05
CA VAL A 134 15.21 -5.26 4.14
C VAL A 134 14.14 -4.76 3.18
N VAL A 135 13.48 -3.65 3.54
CA VAL A 135 12.34 -3.11 2.77
C VAL A 135 12.55 -1.64 2.41
N GLU A 136 12.45 -1.32 1.13
CA GLU A 136 12.38 0.06 0.64
C GLU A 136 10.94 0.35 0.18
N LEU A 137 10.38 1.45 0.70
CA LEU A 137 9.03 1.90 0.36
C LEU A 137 9.11 3.12 -0.55
N GLN A 138 8.34 3.12 -1.62
CA GLN A 138 8.26 4.24 -2.55
C GLN A 138 6.82 4.51 -2.96
N ASN A 139 6.41 5.77 -2.93
CA ASN A 139 5.16 6.25 -3.53
C ASN A 139 5.45 7.53 -4.34
N SER A 140 4.43 8.35 -4.62
CA SER A 140 4.60 9.62 -5.34
C SER A 140 5.27 10.72 -4.52
N THR A 141 5.20 10.66 -3.19
CA THR A 141 5.66 11.72 -2.28
C THR A 141 6.88 11.33 -1.45
N LEU A 142 7.20 10.04 -1.37
CA LEU A 142 8.22 9.49 -0.48
C LEU A 142 9.05 8.42 -1.19
N TYR A 143 10.35 8.46 -0.93
CA TYR A 143 11.32 7.43 -1.27
C TYR A 143 12.12 7.06 -0.02
N GLY A 144 11.72 5.99 0.66
CA GLY A 144 12.40 5.48 1.84
C GLY A 144 13.61 4.65 1.44
N GLN A 145 14.82 5.18 1.64
CA GLN A 145 16.07 4.45 1.43
C GLN A 145 16.58 3.86 2.74
N ILE A 146 17.08 2.63 2.66
CA ILE A 146 17.83 2.00 3.75
C ILE A 146 19.32 2.32 3.57
N PRO A 147 20.06 2.62 4.64
CA PRO A 147 21.51 2.78 4.58
C PRO A 147 22.18 1.57 3.93
N ILE A 148 23.00 1.83 2.92
CA ILE A 148 23.76 0.81 2.20
C ILE A 148 25.21 0.81 2.65
N CYS A 149 25.84 -0.37 2.60
CA CYS A 149 27.28 -0.53 2.73
C CYS A 149 27.93 -0.27 1.37
N LYS A 150 29.01 0.51 1.35
CA LYS A 150 29.84 0.75 0.16
C LYS A 150 30.68 -0.48 -0.18
#